data_AF-A0A6C0JKU5-F1
#
_entry.id   AF-A0A6C0JKU5-F1
#
_cell.length_a   1.000
_cell.length_b   1.000
_cell.length_c   1.000
_cell.angle_alpha   90.00
_cell.angle_beta   90.00
_cell.angle_gamma   90.00
#
_symmetry.space_group_name_H-M   'P 1'
#
loop_
_entity.id
_entity.type
_entity.pdbx_description
1 polymer ?
#
loop_
_entity_poly.entity_id
_entity_poly.type
_entity_poly.pdbx_seq_one_letter_code
_entity_poly.pdbx_strand_id
1 'polypeptide(L)'
;MPFIQLQFRRDLSSNWTSNDPTLAPGELGIETDTNLFKIGSGTNWVGTSYGGLQGATASIAVGTVTTLSPGATATVADSGTSYASIFDFGIPQGVTGPTGGTEGIQYTLTGSTIGATFTNFPTATTFTASTWTLFSTISFKVPPNWSSPNSVCWDGHAFYDFSLNNVNYWAVYYTTNLQSTLQPLLGTSATGATNINNAIFSSSPQTYLPFNLIIPSTHLQAGPTGTINLLVYGFTTGTTITLQNPPQISGRVSVALV
;
A
#
# COMPACT_ATOMS: atom_id res chain seq x y z
N MET A 1 -59.40 -44.29 43.10
CA MET A 1 -58.32 -44.89 42.29
C MET A 1 -57.05 -44.81 43.11
N PRO A 2 -56.33 -45.93 43.38
CA PRO A 2 -55.01 -45.82 44.00
C PRO A 2 -54.06 -45.13 43.02
N PHE A 3 -53.22 -44.22 43.51
CA PHE A 3 -52.12 -43.67 42.70
C PHE A 3 -50.86 -44.47 42.98
N ILE A 4 -50.04 -44.68 41.94
CA ILE A 4 -48.69 -45.22 42.08
C ILE A 4 -47.75 -44.03 42.12
N GLN A 5 -46.98 -43.92 43.20
CA GLN A 5 -45.88 -42.97 43.30
C GLN A 5 -44.59 -43.71 42.96
N LEU A 6 -43.93 -43.29 41.89
CA LEU A 6 -42.58 -43.75 41.57
C LEU A 6 -41.59 -42.80 42.23
N GLN A 7 -40.65 -43.34 43.01
CA GLN A 7 -39.51 -42.60 43.53
C GLN A 7 -38.25 -43.09 42.82
N PHE A 8 -37.47 -42.14 42.29
CA PHE A 8 -36.17 -42.41 41.72
C PHE A 8 -35.08 -42.20 42.77
N ARG A 9 -33.92 -42.83 42.57
CA ARG A 9 -32.76 -42.53 43.42
C ARG A 9 -32.41 -41.05 43.25
N ARG A 10 -32.24 -40.35 44.36
CA ARG A 10 -32.01 -38.90 44.38
C ARG A 10 -31.17 -38.49 45.59
N ASP A 11 -30.27 -37.54 45.39
CA ASP A 11 -29.40 -36.98 46.43
C ASP A 11 -28.80 -35.65 45.92
N LEU A 12 -28.00 -34.99 46.76
CA LEU A 12 -27.16 -33.86 46.37
C LEU A 12 -26.04 -34.32 45.42
N SER A 13 -25.64 -33.48 44.47
CA SER A 13 -24.55 -33.73 43.52
C SER A 13 -23.22 -34.13 44.21
N SER A 14 -22.93 -33.52 45.36
CA SER A 14 -21.77 -33.82 46.20
C SER A 14 -21.83 -35.22 46.80
N ASN A 15 -23.00 -35.65 47.28
CA ASN A 15 -23.20 -36.98 47.83
C ASN A 15 -23.16 -38.05 46.74
N TRP A 16 -23.74 -37.78 45.57
CA TRP A 16 -23.64 -38.67 44.41
C TRP A 16 -22.19 -38.89 43.97
N THR A 17 -21.39 -37.83 43.93
CA THR A 17 -19.97 -37.90 43.54
C THR A 17 -19.13 -38.58 44.62
N SER A 18 -19.40 -38.33 45.91
CA SER A 18 -18.67 -38.94 47.02
C SER A 18 -18.99 -40.43 47.21
N ASN A 19 -20.24 -40.83 47.01
CA ASN A 19 -20.66 -42.23 47.16
C ASN A 19 -20.45 -43.05 45.88
N ASP A 20 -20.42 -42.38 44.73
CA ASP A 20 -20.21 -42.91 43.38
C ASP A 20 -20.91 -44.26 43.09
N PRO A 21 -22.23 -44.37 43.33
CA PRO A 21 -22.94 -45.64 43.17
C PRO A 21 -23.11 -46.03 41.70
N THR A 22 -23.10 -47.33 41.41
CA THR A 22 -23.48 -47.86 40.09
C THR A 22 -24.99 -47.79 39.88
N LEU A 23 -25.40 -47.15 38.77
CA LEU A 23 -26.78 -47.15 38.31
C LEU A 23 -27.01 -48.30 37.34
N ALA A 24 -28.07 -49.09 37.55
CA ALA A 24 -28.39 -50.18 36.64
C ALA A 24 -28.77 -49.62 35.24
N PRO A 25 -28.60 -50.41 34.16
CA PRO A 25 -29.05 -50.01 32.84
C PRO A 25 -30.51 -49.53 32.83
N GLY A 26 -30.76 -48.30 32.37
CA GLY A 26 -32.09 -47.69 32.29
C GLY A 26 -32.59 -47.05 33.60
N GLU A 27 -31.82 -47.12 34.68
CA GLU A 27 -32.21 -46.55 35.96
C GLU A 27 -31.95 -45.04 36.05
N LEU A 28 -32.96 -44.27 36.45
CA LEU A 28 -32.84 -42.82 36.59
C LEU A 28 -32.28 -42.44 37.98
N GLY A 29 -31.25 -41.60 38.00
CA GLY A 29 -30.75 -40.94 39.20
C GLY A 29 -30.80 -39.42 39.06
N ILE A 30 -31.18 -38.71 40.12
CA ILE A 30 -31.48 -37.26 40.08
C ILE A 30 -30.59 -36.50 41.09
N GLU A 31 -29.98 -35.40 40.66
CA GLU A 31 -29.33 -34.42 41.53
C GLU A 31 -30.34 -33.37 41.98
N THR A 32 -30.60 -33.28 43.28
CA THR A 32 -31.66 -32.40 43.82
C THR A 32 -31.28 -30.93 43.89
N ASP A 33 -30.01 -30.60 43.71
CA ASP A 33 -29.41 -29.26 43.85
C ASP A 33 -28.97 -28.62 42.52
N THR A 34 -28.78 -29.41 41.45
CA THR A 34 -28.31 -28.92 40.13
C THR A 34 -29.36 -29.01 39.03
N ASN A 35 -30.53 -29.60 39.32
CA ASN A 35 -31.57 -29.93 38.35
C ASN A 35 -31.10 -30.85 37.20
N LEU A 36 -30.08 -31.68 37.46
CA LEU A 36 -29.57 -32.66 36.50
C LEU A 36 -30.03 -34.08 36.86
N PHE A 37 -30.02 -34.97 35.86
CA PHE A 37 -30.24 -36.40 36.07
C PHE A 37 -29.23 -37.22 35.27
N LYS A 38 -29.12 -38.52 35.57
CA LYS A 38 -28.39 -39.51 34.75
C LYS A 38 -29.30 -40.72 34.53
N ILE A 39 -29.14 -41.38 33.37
CA ILE A 39 -29.73 -42.71 33.14
C ILE A 39 -28.57 -43.70 33.17
N GLY A 40 -28.65 -44.68 34.07
CA GLY A 40 -27.61 -45.68 34.26
C GLY A 40 -27.38 -46.54 33.03
N SER A 41 -26.12 -46.92 32.84
CA SER A 41 -25.66 -47.88 31.82
C SER A 41 -25.03 -49.13 32.45
N GLY A 42 -25.13 -49.30 33.77
CA GLY A 42 -24.37 -50.32 34.52
C GLY A 42 -22.98 -49.85 34.96
N THR A 43 -22.67 -48.56 34.79
CA THR A 43 -21.44 -47.91 35.25
C THR A 43 -21.69 -47.07 36.51
N ASN A 44 -20.62 -46.74 37.24
CA ASN A 44 -20.66 -45.85 38.39
C ASN A 44 -21.15 -44.44 38.00
N TRP A 45 -21.68 -43.71 38.99
CA TRP A 45 -22.29 -42.39 38.79
C TRP A 45 -21.33 -41.40 38.12
N VAL A 46 -20.09 -41.31 38.59
CA VAL A 46 -19.06 -40.40 38.08
C VAL A 46 -18.71 -40.72 36.63
N GLY A 47 -18.69 -42.00 36.25
CA GLY A 47 -18.42 -42.46 34.88
C GLY A 47 -19.61 -42.36 33.93
N THR A 48 -20.82 -42.08 34.43
CA THR A 48 -22.04 -41.98 33.61
C THR A 48 -22.26 -40.53 33.17
N SER A 49 -22.61 -40.29 31.91
CA SER A 49 -22.92 -38.95 31.41
C SER A 49 -24.26 -38.43 31.95
N TYR A 50 -24.41 -37.11 32.07
CA TYR A 50 -25.72 -36.52 32.38
C TYR A 50 -26.75 -36.87 31.30
N GLY A 51 -27.91 -37.32 31.77
CA GLY A 51 -29.11 -37.43 30.96
C GLY A 51 -29.70 -36.04 30.80
N GLY A 52 -29.92 -35.66 29.56
CA GLY A 52 -30.67 -34.47 29.18
C GLY A 52 -31.23 -34.72 27.79
N LEU A 53 -32.44 -34.22 27.52
CA LEU A 53 -32.81 -33.99 26.12
C LEU A 53 -31.78 -32.98 25.62
N GLN A 54 -30.89 -33.38 24.71
CA GLN A 54 -29.94 -32.45 24.13
C GLN A 54 -30.74 -31.26 23.57
N GLY A 55 -30.51 -30.07 24.15
CA GLY A 55 -31.09 -28.84 23.61
C GLY A 55 -30.64 -28.67 22.16
N ALA A 56 -31.42 -27.97 21.35
CA ALA A 56 -31.02 -27.66 19.97
C ALA A 56 -29.60 -27.08 19.99
N THR A 57 -28.70 -27.67 19.19
CA THR A 57 -27.31 -27.21 19.13
C THR A 57 -27.30 -25.78 18.58
N ALA A 58 -26.67 -24.86 19.31
CA ALA A 58 -26.56 -23.49 18.86
C ALA A 58 -25.67 -23.41 17.62
N SER A 59 -26.13 -22.74 16.57
CA SER A 59 -25.35 -22.49 15.35
C SER A 59 -25.28 -21.01 15.01
N ILE A 60 -24.19 -20.62 14.35
CA ILE A 60 -24.03 -19.28 13.76
C ILE A 60 -23.62 -19.46 12.31
N ALA A 61 -24.25 -18.70 11.41
CA ALA A 61 -23.92 -18.66 10.00
C ALA A 61 -23.86 -17.22 9.49
N VAL A 62 -23.16 -17.03 8.37
CA VAL A 62 -23.23 -15.80 7.58
C VAL A 62 -24.31 -15.99 6.53
N GLY A 63 -25.25 -15.04 6.48
CA GLY A 63 -26.28 -14.96 5.46
C GLY A 63 -25.75 -14.23 4.22
N THR A 64 -26.37 -13.08 3.94
CA THR A 64 -26.03 -12.22 2.81
C THR A 64 -24.88 -11.27 3.13
N VAL A 65 -24.09 -10.95 2.11
CA VAL A 65 -23.10 -9.87 2.15
C VAL A 65 -23.41 -8.92 0.99
N THR A 66 -23.81 -7.70 1.32
CA THR A 66 -24.23 -6.68 0.35
C THR A 66 -23.25 -5.53 0.34
N THR A 67 -22.85 -5.08 -0.85
CA THR A 67 -22.05 -3.87 -0.99
C THR A 67 -22.97 -2.65 -0.97
N LEU A 68 -22.73 -1.74 -0.04
CA LEU A 68 -23.49 -0.49 0.11
C LEU A 68 -22.83 0.65 -0.67
N SER A 69 -23.58 1.72 -0.91
CA SER A 69 -23.07 2.94 -1.53
C SER A 69 -21.88 3.52 -0.74
N PRO A 70 -20.93 4.20 -1.40
CA PRO A 70 -19.83 4.87 -0.72
C PRO A 70 -20.33 5.86 0.35
N GLY A 71 -19.70 5.81 1.52
CA GLY A 71 -20.06 6.68 2.66
C GLY A 71 -21.30 6.24 3.47
N ALA A 72 -21.99 5.16 3.08
CA ALA A 72 -23.02 4.57 3.91
C ALA A 72 -22.43 4.01 5.22
N THR A 73 -23.23 3.91 6.29
CA THR A 73 -22.84 3.23 7.53
C THR A 73 -22.88 1.71 7.33
N ALA A 74 -21.87 0.99 7.83
CA ALA A 74 -21.88 -0.46 7.82
C ALA A 74 -23.00 -1.00 8.72
N THR A 75 -23.65 -2.09 8.29
CA THR A 75 -24.79 -2.68 9.02
C THR A 75 -24.60 -4.16 9.27
N VAL A 76 -25.18 -4.64 10.37
CA VAL A 76 -25.36 -6.06 10.66
C VAL A 76 -26.80 -6.28 11.15
N ALA A 77 -27.47 -7.32 10.64
CA ALA A 77 -28.78 -7.76 11.10
C ALA A 77 -28.74 -9.26 11.39
N ASP A 78 -29.37 -9.69 12.48
CA ASP A 78 -29.61 -11.12 12.74
C ASP A 78 -31.01 -11.49 12.25
N SER A 79 -31.09 -12.32 11.21
CA SER A 79 -32.34 -12.84 10.65
C SER A 79 -32.65 -14.27 11.14
N GLY A 80 -31.82 -14.80 12.05
CA GLY A 80 -31.94 -16.13 12.60
C GLY A 80 -32.91 -16.27 13.77
N THR A 81 -32.78 -17.39 14.48
CA THR A 81 -33.55 -17.71 15.71
C THR A 81 -32.65 -17.71 16.93
N SER A 82 -33.23 -17.81 18.13
CA SER A 82 -32.49 -17.83 19.41
C SER A 82 -31.44 -18.95 19.54
N TYR A 83 -31.51 -19.98 18.69
CA TYR A 83 -30.55 -21.10 18.68
C TYR A 83 -29.85 -21.28 17.32
N ALA A 84 -30.16 -20.45 16.32
CA ALA A 84 -29.55 -20.50 15.00
C ALA A 84 -29.50 -19.09 14.41
N SER A 85 -28.48 -18.31 14.78
CA SER A 85 -28.28 -16.94 14.28
C SER A 85 -27.78 -16.94 12.85
N ILE A 86 -28.27 -16.00 12.05
CA ILE A 86 -27.83 -15.77 10.67
C ILE A 86 -27.55 -14.29 10.52
N PHE A 87 -26.26 -13.94 10.37
CA PHE A 87 -25.85 -12.55 10.26
C PHE A 87 -25.77 -12.10 8.80
N ASP A 88 -26.56 -11.09 8.48
CA ASP A 88 -26.55 -10.38 7.20
C ASP A 88 -25.71 -9.10 7.30
N PHE A 89 -24.76 -8.92 6.39
CA PHE A 89 -23.80 -7.80 6.40
C PHE A 89 -24.06 -6.81 5.27
N GLY A 90 -24.01 -5.51 5.60
CA GLY A 90 -23.91 -4.41 4.65
C GLY A 90 -22.56 -3.73 4.76
N ILE A 91 -21.73 -3.85 3.73
CA ILE A 91 -20.35 -3.34 3.70
C ILE A 91 -20.25 -2.19 2.69
N PRO A 92 -19.96 -0.94 3.11
CA PRO A 92 -19.82 0.20 2.20
C PRO A 92 -18.63 0.05 1.25
N GLN A 93 -18.82 0.42 -0.01
CA GLN A 93 -17.72 0.57 -0.96
C GLN A 93 -16.84 1.79 -0.60
N GLY A 94 -15.56 1.74 -0.93
CA GLY A 94 -14.70 2.93 -0.91
C GLY A 94 -15.19 4.02 -1.87
N VAL A 95 -14.91 5.28 -1.54
CA VAL A 95 -15.16 6.40 -2.46
C VAL A 95 -14.31 6.25 -3.73
N THR A 96 -14.87 6.63 -4.87
CA THR A 96 -14.11 6.68 -6.13
C THR A 96 -12.92 7.62 -5.97
N GLY A 97 -11.74 7.16 -6.37
CA GLY A 97 -10.54 8.00 -6.38
C GLY A 97 -10.70 9.21 -7.33
N PRO A 98 -9.90 10.27 -7.15
CA PRO A 98 -9.92 11.41 -8.06
C PRO A 98 -9.65 10.97 -9.51
N THR A 99 -10.39 11.56 -10.45
CA THR A 99 -10.17 11.36 -11.90
C THR A 99 -8.78 11.86 -12.27
N GLY A 100 -7.99 11.05 -12.98
CA GLY A 100 -6.68 11.48 -13.49
C GLY A 100 -6.84 12.66 -14.44
N GLY A 101 -6.16 13.77 -14.16
CA GLY A 101 -6.20 14.96 -15.00
C GLY A 101 -5.52 14.72 -16.34
N THR A 102 -6.13 15.21 -17.43
CA THR A 102 -5.49 15.33 -18.74
C THR A 102 -5.04 16.78 -18.93
N GLU A 103 -3.76 17.00 -19.28
CA GLU A 103 -3.15 18.10 -20.08
C GLU A 103 -1.65 18.23 -19.69
N GLY A 104 -0.77 18.00 -20.67
CA GLY A 104 0.68 17.76 -20.52
C GLY A 104 1.00 16.28 -20.26
N ILE A 105 2.06 15.74 -20.87
CA ILE A 105 2.54 14.39 -20.52
C ILE A 105 3.00 14.46 -19.05
N GLN A 106 2.08 14.14 -18.12
CA GLN A 106 2.39 14.00 -16.72
C GLN A 106 3.03 12.62 -16.52
N TYR A 107 4.33 12.61 -16.26
CA TYR A 107 4.93 11.44 -15.66
C TYR A 107 4.54 11.42 -14.18
N THR A 108 3.92 10.32 -13.76
CA THR A 108 3.47 10.13 -12.38
C THR A 108 4.68 10.05 -11.45
N LEU A 109 5.04 11.18 -10.84
CA LEU A 109 5.87 11.18 -9.64
C LEU A 109 5.06 10.50 -8.54
N THR A 110 5.42 9.26 -8.23
CA THR A 110 4.77 8.51 -7.15
C THR A 110 5.23 9.15 -5.83
N GLY A 111 4.49 10.15 -5.36
CA GLY A 111 4.71 10.83 -4.08
C GLY A 111 4.96 12.34 -4.10
N SER A 112 4.68 13.09 -5.18
CA SER A 112 4.83 14.57 -5.15
C SER A 112 3.50 15.30 -4.94
N THR A 113 3.46 16.11 -3.87
CA THR A 113 2.53 17.20 -3.68
C THR A 113 2.95 18.37 -4.60
N ILE A 114 2.17 18.59 -5.66
CA ILE A 114 2.07 19.82 -6.51
C ILE A 114 3.11 20.03 -7.64
N GLY A 115 2.63 19.98 -8.90
CA GLY A 115 3.01 20.97 -9.94
C GLY A 115 4.22 20.70 -10.84
N ALA A 116 4.73 19.48 -10.96
CA ALA A 116 5.79 19.19 -11.92
C ALA A 116 5.26 19.22 -13.37
N THR A 117 5.93 20.00 -14.23
CA THR A 117 5.67 20.04 -15.68
C THR A 117 6.93 19.64 -16.43
N PHE A 118 6.81 18.70 -17.35
CA PHE A 118 7.91 18.29 -18.20
C PHE A 118 7.82 19.01 -19.54
N THR A 119 8.92 19.62 -19.97
CA THR A 119 9.00 20.36 -21.23
C THR A 119 10.27 19.98 -21.98
N ASN A 120 10.29 20.23 -23.29
CA ASN A 120 11.42 19.87 -24.17
C ASN A 120 11.72 18.36 -24.20
N PHE A 121 10.70 17.53 -24.43
CA PHE A 121 10.97 16.19 -24.96
C PHE A 121 11.33 16.34 -26.44
N PRO A 122 12.36 15.65 -26.93
CA PRO A 122 12.73 15.71 -28.33
C PRO A 122 11.56 15.15 -29.16
N THR A 123 10.92 16.01 -29.96
CA THR A 123 9.96 15.60 -30.99
C THR A 123 10.65 14.88 -32.17
N ALA A 124 11.99 14.96 -32.24
CA ALA A 124 12.82 14.23 -33.20
C ALA A 124 13.91 13.43 -32.47
N THR A 125 13.82 12.12 -32.59
CA THR A 125 14.60 11.09 -31.89
C THR A 125 15.92 10.80 -32.59
N THR A 126 16.77 11.78 -32.90
CA THR A 126 18.08 11.49 -33.50
C THR A 126 19.11 12.52 -33.08
N PHE A 127 20.17 12.07 -32.42
CA PHE A 127 21.28 12.92 -31.95
C PHE A 127 22.56 12.55 -32.68
N THR A 128 23.18 13.51 -33.39
CA THR A 128 24.47 13.28 -34.07
C THR A 128 25.62 13.48 -33.09
N ALA A 129 26.50 12.48 -33.02
CA ALA A 129 27.33 12.18 -31.85
C ALA A 129 28.74 12.76 -31.89
N SER A 130 28.91 14.00 -31.40
CA SER A 130 30.21 14.52 -30.92
C SER A 130 30.11 15.64 -29.89
N THR A 131 28.91 16.00 -29.40
CA THR A 131 28.70 17.11 -28.46
C THR A 131 27.59 16.80 -27.45
N TRP A 132 27.70 17.36 -26.24
CA TRP A 132 26.64 17.32 -25.23
C TRP A 132 25.37 18.01 -25.74
N THR A 133 24.25 17.29 -25.74
CA THR A 133 22.95 17.79 -26.21
C THR A 133 21.91 17.72 -25.10
N LEU A 134 21.08 18.75 -24.96
CA LEU A 134 19.98 18.77 -24.00
C LEU A 134 18.90 17.76 -24.43
N PHE A 135 18.59 16.80 -23.57
CA PHE A 135 17.58 15.77 -23.80
C PHE A 135 16.23 16.08 -23.20
N SER A 136 16.18 16.65 -22.00
CA SER A 136 14.92 16.95 -21.34
C SER A 136 15.07 18.07 -20.33
N THR A 137 13.97 18.80 -20.11
CA THR A 137 13.84 19.78 -19.02
C THR A 137 12.68 19.36 -18.13
N ILE A 138 12.97 19.14 -16.85
CA ILE A 138 11.96 18.84 -15.84
C ILE A 138 11.80 20.09 -14.98
N SER A 139 10.63 20.72 -15.04
CA SER A 139 10.34 21.94 -14.31
C SER A 139 9.42 21.66 -13.13
N PHE A 140 9.81 22.13 -11.95
CA PHE A 140 9.02 22.02 -10.72
C PHE A 140 8.71 23.42 -10.22
N LYS A 141 7.46 23.67 -9.81
CA LYS A 141 7.15 24.87 -9.04
C LYS A 141 7.62 24.70 -7.61
N VAL A 142 8.23 25.75 -7.07
CA VAL A 142 8.62 25.83 -5.66
C VAL A 142 7.35 26.22 -4.87
N PRO A 143 6.83 25.35 -4.00
CA PRO A 143 5.73 25.69 -3.11
C PRO A 143 6.08 26.88 -2.21
N PRO A 144 5.09 27.69 -1.79
CA PRO A 144 5.34 28.87 -0.96
C PRO A 144 6.10 28.61 0.34
N ASN A 145 6.00 27.39 0.90
CA ASN A 145 6.67 26.98 2.14
C ASN A 145 8.09 26.41 1.94
N TRP A 146 8.60 26.35 0.70
CA TRP A 146 9.95 25.85 0.39
C TRP A 146 10.93 27.02 0.26
N SER A 147 11.15 27.72 1.37
CA SER A 147 12.10 28.83 1.50
C SER A 147 13.23 28.49 2.47
N SER A 148 14.29 29.31 2.49
CA SER A 148 15.30 29.27 3.55
C SER A 148 14.68 29.14 4.95
N PRO A 149 15.20 28.25 5.82
CA PRO A 149 16.46 27.49 5.70
C PRO A 149 16.36 26.17 4.91
N ASN A 150 15.19 25.82 4.38
CA ASN A 150 14.92 24.50 3.82
C ASN A 150 15.65 24.24 2.51
N SER A 151 16.20 23.03 2.35
CA SER A 151 16.71 22.55 1.07
C SER A 151 15.67 21.66 0.38
N VAL A 152 15.71 21.63 -0.95
CA VAL A 152 14.89 20.70 -1.73
C VAL A 152 15.71 19.47 -2.00
N CYS A 153 15.16 18.30 -1.64
CA CYS A 153 15.70 17.03 -2.04
C CYS A 153 14.83 16.36 -3.11
N TRP A 154 15.50 15.79 -4.10
CA TRP A 154 14.86 14.91 -5.06
C TRP A 154 15.49 13.54 -4.96
N ASP A 155 14.63 12.52 -4.81
CA ASP A 155 15.01 11.12 -4.90
C ASP A 155 14.18 10.46 -6.00
N GLY A 156 14.85 10.02 -7.07
CA GLY A 156 14.15 9.44 -8.20
C GLY A 156 15.05 8.79 -9.24
N HIS A 157 14.40 8.45 -10.34
CA HIS A 157 14.97 7.88 -11.53
C HIS A 157 14.38 8.41 -12.81
N ALA A 158 15.24 8.48 -13.81
CA ALA A 158 14.86 8.67 -15.19
C ALA A 158 15.25 7.42 -15.97
N PHE A 159 14.35 6.99 -16.82
CA PHE A 159 14.42 5.87 -17.74
C PHE A 159 14.45 6.44 -19.15
N TYR A 160 15.48 6.08 -19.89
CA TYR A 160 15.61 6.39 -21.31
C TYR A 160 15.79 5.08 -22.05
N ASP A 161 15.01 4.87 -23.11
CA ASP A 161 15.02 3.66 -23.93
C ASP A 161 15.64 3.95 -25.30
N PHE A 162 16.88 3.53 -25.51
CA PHE A 162 17.65 3.84 -26.71
C PHE A 162 17.64 2.69 -27.72
N SER A 163 17.63 3.02 -29.01
CA SER A 163 17.48 2.05 -30.10
C SER A 163 18.70 1.16 -30.39
N LEU A 164 19.85 1.40 -29.74
CA LEU A 164 21.12 0.70 -29.99
C LEU A 164 21.93 0.55 -28.68
N ASN A 165 22.72 -0.52 -28.58
CA ASN A 165 23.65 -0.82 -27.46
C ASN A 165 24.91 0.07 -27.43
N ASN A 166 24.78 1.35 -27.78
CA ASN A 166 25.91 2.26 -27.81
C ASN A 166 26.29 2.73 -26.41
N VAL A 167 27.55 3.13 -26.25
CA VAL A 167 28.02 3.76 -25.03
C VAL A 167 27.44 5.17 -24.94
N ASN A 168 26.66 5.39 -23.88
CA ASN A 168 26.01 6.66 -23.61
C ASN A 168 26.54 7.25 -22.31
N TYR A 169 26.64 8.57 -22.31
CA TYR A 169 27.07 9.37 -21.17
C TYR A 169 26.01 10.42 -20.88
N TRP A 170 25.74 10.66 -19.59
CA TRP A 170 24.81 11.71 -19.18
C TRP A 170 25.41 12.62 -18.12
N ALA A 171 24.90 13.85 -18.15
CA ALA A 171 25.16 14.88 -17.16
C ALA A 171 23.83 15.58 -16.86
N VAL A 172 23.60 15.87 -15.59
CA VAL A 172 22.39 16.49 -15.11
C VAL A 172 22.79 17.76 -14.41
N TYR A 173 22.12 18.82 -14.79
CA TYR A 173 22.28 20.15 -14.23
C TYR A 173 20.98 20.63 -13.66
N TYR A 174 21.04 21.66 -12.82
CA TYR A 174 19.87 22.41 -12.44
C TYR A 174 20.05 23.92 -12.71
N THR A 175 18.92 24.59 -12.88
CA THR A 175 18.80 26.05 -12.79
C THR A 175 17.59 26.39 -11.94
N THR A 176 17.59 27.58 -11.37
CA THR A 176 16.44 28.15 -10.67
C THR A 176 16.26 29.60 -11.10
N ASN A 177 15.20 30.25 -10.64
CA ASN A 177 15.04 31.70 -10.87
C ASN A 177 16.18 32.54 -10.25
N LEU A 178 16.77 32.10 -9.14
CA LEU A 178 17.88 32.80 -8.49
C LEU A 178 19.26 32.31 -8.96
N GLN A 179 19.32 31.17 -9.64
CA GLN A 179 20.55 30.61 -10.20
C GLN A 179 20.31 30.15 -11.63
N SER A 180 20.43 31.08 -12.57
CA SER A 180 20.21 30.85 -14.00
C SER A 180 21.37 30.13 -14.70
N THR A 181 22.54 30.07 -14.07
CA THR A 181 23.69 29.33 -14.59
C THR A 181 23.56 27.84 -14.26
N LEU A 182 23.97 26.98 -15.19
CA LEU A 182 23.92 25.53 -15.00
C LEU A 182 24.76 25.11 -13.81
N GLN A 183 24.11 24.52 -12.82
CA GLN A 183 24.77 23.93 -11.66
C GLN A 183 24.86 22.42 -11.82
N PRO A 184 26.05 21.81 -11.70
CA PRO A 184 26.19 20.38 -11.85
C PRO A 184 25.48 19.66 -10.69
N LEU A 185 24.80 18.57 -11.02
CA LEU A 185 24.15 17.70 -10.05
C LEU A 185 24.74 16.29 -10.09
N LEU A 186 24.78 15.68 -11.28
CA LEU A 186 25.31 14.34 -11.50
C LEU A 186 25.99 14.32 -12.86
N GLY A 187 27.18 13.73 -12.95
CA GLY A 187 27.93 13.76 -14.19
C GLY A 187 28.59 15.13 -14.41
N THR A 188 29.92 15.28 -14.26
CA THR A 188 30.58 16.59 -14.40
C THR A 188 31.48 16.68 -15.62
N SER A 189 30.88 16.66 -16.80
CA SER A 189 31.53 17.13 -18.02
C SER A 189 30.74 18.34 -18.50
N ALA A 190 31.32 19.53 -18.35
CA ALA A 190 30.67 20.79 -18.68
C ALA A 190 29.97 20.74 -20.05
N THR A 191 28.86 21.45 -20.21
CA THR A 191 28.21 21.62 -21.51
C THR A 191 29.22 22.09 -22.56
N GLY A 192 29.46 21.26 -23.58
CA GLY A 192 30.47 21.50 -24.63
C GLY A 192 31.84 20.85 -24.40
N ALA A 193 32.09 20.21 -23.25
CA ALA A 193 33.32 19.46 -22.99
C ALA A 193 33.28 18.10 -23.68
N THR A 194 34.31 17.74 -24.43
CA THR A 194 34.45 16.39 -25.02
C THR A 194 34.98 15.36 -24.02
N ASN A 195 35.34 15.79 -22.81
CA ASN A 195 35.89 14.94 -21.76
C ASN A 195 34.77 14.30 -20.93
N ILE A 196 34.68 12.97 -20.97
CA ILE A 196 33.67 12.12 -20.32
C ILE A 196 34.06 11.62 -18.92
N ASN A 197 35.22 12.02 -18.39
CA ASN A 197 35.84 11.40 -17.21
C ASN A 197 34.96 11.41 -15.94
N ASN A 198 33.97 12.28 -15.87
CA ASN A 198 33.06 12.38 -14.73
C ASN A 198 31.60 12.16 -15.10
N ALA A 199 31.27 11.76 -16.33
CA ALA A 199 29.90 11.49 -16.75
C ALA A 199 29.45 10.10 -16.29
N ILE A 200 28.15 9.92 -16.07
CA ILE A 200 27.60 8.60 -15.73
C ILE A 200 27.56 7.77 -17.01
N PHE A 201 28.28 6.64 -17.00
CA PHE A 201 28.34 5.69 -18.10
C PHE A 201 27.13 4.75 -18.08
N SER A 202 26.60 4.46 -19.26
CA SER A 202 25.76 3.29 -19.47
C SER A 202 26.03 2.59 -20.79
N SER A 203 26.06 1.27 -20.73
CA SER A 203 26.10 0.35 -21.87
C SER A 203 24.81 -0.44 -22.05
N SER A 204 23.73 -0.07 -21.34
CA SER A 204 22.43 -0.73 -21.43
C SER A 204 21.43 0.17 -22.16
N PRO A 205 20.54 -0.38 -23.03
CA PRO A 205 19.46 0.38 -23.66
C PRO A 205 18.52 1.00 -22.62
N GLN A 206 18.46 0.42 -21.42
CA GLN A 206 17.71 0.92 -20.27
C GLN A 206 18.66 1.37 -19.18
N THR A 207 18.52 2.60 -18.71
CA THR A 207 19.34 3.05 -17.58
C THR A 207 18.58 3.83 -16.55
N TYR A 208 18.90 3.51 -15.31
CA TYR A 208 18.38 4.14 -14.11
C TYR A 208 19.37 5.21 -13.66
N LEU A 209 18.92 6.46 -13.65
CA LEU A 209 19.70 7.57 -13.11
C LEU A 209 19.25 7.85 -11.68
N PRO A 210 19.97 7.43 -10.63
CA PRO A 210 19.60 7.80 -9.28
C PRO A 210 19.87 9.27 -9.10
N PHE A 211 18.86 10.03 -8.74
CA PHE A 211 19.02 11.42 -8.39
C PHE A 211 18.91 11.54 -6.90
N ASN A 212 19.97 11.97 -6.23
CA ASN A 212 19.90 12.37 -4.83
C ASN A 212 20.42 13.80 -4.76
N LEU A 213 19.50 14.74 -4.95
CA LEU A 213 19.80 16.16 -5.08
C LEU A 213 19.57 16.87 -3.76
N ILE A 214 20.40 17.87 -3.46
CA ILE A 214 20.12 18.91 -2.49
C ILE A 214 20.33 20.26 -3.19
N ILE A 215 19.27 21.04 -3.36
CA ILE A 215 19.38 22.43 -3.85
C ILE A 215 19.49 23.35 -2.64
N PRO A 216 20.55 24.18 -2.55
CA PRO A 216 20.71 25.13 -1.45
C PRO A 216 19.54 26.10 -1.38
N SER A 217 19.12 26.42 -0.16
CA SER A 217 18.04 27.38 0.09
C SER A 217 18.30 28.76 -0.51
N THR A 218 19.57 29.17 -0.64
CA THR A 218 19.99 30.43 -1.29
C THR A 218 19.66 30.48 -2.77
N HIS A 219 19.45 29.34 -3.43
CA HIS A 219 19.09 29.26 -4.85
C HIS A 219 17.57 29.15 -5.04
N LEU A 220 16.78 29.12 -3.97
CA LEU A 220 15.32 28.97 -4.05
C LEU A 220 14.62 30.33 -3.98
N GLN A 221 13.75 30.60 -4.96
CA GLN A 221 12.79 31.70 -4.87
C GLN A 221 11.51 31.17 -4.22
N ALA A 222 11.12 31.74 -3.08
CA ALA A 222 9.86 31.39 -2.42
C ALA A 222 8.64 31.86 -3.25
N GLY A 223 7.55 31.12 -3.15
CA GLY A 223 6.26 31.50 -3.73
C GLY A 223 5.99 30.96 -5.14
N PRO A 224 4.79 31.23 -5.70
CA PRO A 224 4.26 30.53 -6.88
C PRO A 224 5.04 30.77 -8.18
N THR A 225 5.94 31.76 -8.20
CA THR A 225 6.82 32.05 -9.34
C THR A 225 8.12 31.27 -9.30
N GLY A 226 8.52 30.76 -8.13
CA GLY A 226 9.71 29.95 -7.96
C GLY A 226 9.62 28.67 -8.78
N THR A 227 10.66 28.40 -9.56
CA THR A 227 10.76 27.28 -10.47
C THR A 227 12.17 26.69 -10.38
N ILE A 228 12.25 25.37 -10.28
CA ILE A 228 13.47 24.59 -10.40
C ILE A 228 13.40 23.86 -11.73
N ASN A 229 14.42 23.99 -12.57
CA ASN A 229 14.55 23.20 -13.80
C ASN A 229 15.71 22.24 -13.65
N LEU A 230 15.44 20.94 -13.81
CA LEU A 230 16.47 19.93 -14.01
C LEU A 230 16.68 19.75 -15.52
N LEU A 231 17.92 19.87 -15.96
CA LEU A 231 18.32 19.75 -17.36
C LEU A 231 19.15 18.49 -17.51
N VAL A 232 18.64 17.53 -18.27
CA VAL A 232 19.35 16.28 -18.57
C VAL A 232 20.03 16.42 -19.91
N TYR A 233 21.35 16.32 -19.93
CA TYR A 233 22.16 16.29 -21.15
C TYR A 233 22.68 14.89 -21.40
N GLY A 234 22.90 14.56 -22.67
CA GLY A 234 23.68 13.39 -23.01
C GLY A 234 24.65 13.57 -24.14
N PHE A 235 25.55 12.59 -24.19
CA PHE A 235 26.65 12.48 -25.12
C PHE A 235 26.81 11.02 -25.51
N THR A 236 27.12 10.79 -26.78
CA THR A 236 27.25 9.45 -27.35
C THR A 236 28.48 9.45 -28.24
N THR A 237 29.15 8.30 -28.36
CA THR A 237 30.38 8.21 -29.17
C THR A 237 30.06 7.68 -30.57
N GLY A 238 30.26 8.50 -31.60
CA GLY A 238 30.45 8.05 -32.98
C GLY A 238 29.23 7.52 -33.74
N THR A 239 28.00 7.57 -33.21
CA THR A 239 26.81 7.13 -33.96
C THR A 239 25.55 7.88 -33.57
N THR A 240 24.66 8.12 -34.55
CA THR A 240 23.32 8.68 -34.28
C THR A 240 22.47 7.72 -33.45
N ILE A 241 21.91 8.20 -32.34
CA ILE A 241 21.04 7.39 -31.47
C ILE A 241 19.62 7.92 -31.49
N THR A 242 18.68 6.98 -31.47
CA THR A 242 17.24 7.22 -31.48
C THR A 242 16.61 6.75 -30.18
N LEU A 243 15.76 7.58 -29.56
CA LEU A 243 14.91 7.13 -28.46
C LEU A 243 13.77 6.29 -29.03
N GLN A 244 13.60 5.06 -28.56
CA GLN A 244 12.53 4.16 -29.01
C GLN A 244 11.20 4.49 -28.33
N ASN A 245 11.27 4.95 -27.09
CA ASN A 245 10.11 5.30 -26.29
C ASN A 245 10.31 6.66 -25.61
N PRO A 246 9.22 7.36 -25.27
CA PRO A 246 9.29 8.53 -24.40
C PRO A 246 9.99 8.17 -23.08
N PRO A 247 10.92 9.01 -22.58
CA PRO A 247 11.63 8.70 -21.36
C PRO A 247 10.70 8.73 -20.15
N GLN A 248 10.72 7.70 -19.31
CA GLN A 248 9.89 7.63 -18.11
C GLN A 248 10.66 8.22 -16.92
N ILE A 249 10.05 9.09 -16.14
CA ILE A 249 10.69 9.67 -14.95
C ILE A 249 9.78 9.42 -13.76
N SER A 250 10.35 8.90 -12.67
CA SER A 250 9.65 8.69 -11.42
C SER A 250 10.52 9.13 -10.27
N GLY A 251 9.92 9.64 -9.21
CA GLY A 251 10.64 10.13 -8.06
C GLY A 251 9.75 10.87 -7.10
N ARG A 252 10.33 11.25 -5.98
CA ARG A 252 9.72 12.07 -4.94
C ARG A 252 10.55 13.32 -4.74
N VAL A 253 9.87 14.46 -4.72
CA VAL A 253 10.48 15.73 -4.32
C VAL A 253 10.01 16.02 -2.90
N SER A 254 10.96 16.28 -2.03
CA SER A 254 10.72 16.50 -0.60
C SER A 254 11.49 17.73 -0.11
N VAL A 255 11.10 18.21 1.05
CA VAL A 255 11.87 19.21 1.80
C VAL A 255 12.79 18.49 2.76
N ALA A 256 14.07 18.85 2.73
CA ALA A 256 15.01 18.54 3.80
C ALA A 256 15.10 19.76 4.72
N LEU A 257 14.79 19.56 6.01
CA LEU A 257 15.17 20.49 7.06
C LEU A 257 16.71 20.41 7.15
N VAL A 258 17.37 21.53 6.87
CA VAL A 258 18.81 21.69 7.11
C VAL A 258 19.02 22.11 8.55
#